data_AF-A0A7W7YCW1-F1
#
_entry.id   AF-A0A7W7YCW1-F1
#
_cell.length_a   1.000
_cell.length_b   1.000
_cell.length_c   1.000
_cell.angle_alpha   90.00
_cell.angle_beta   90.00
_cell.angle_gamma   90.00
#
_symmetry.space_group_name_H-M   'P 1'
#
loop_
_entity.id
_entity.type
_entity.pdbx_description
1 polymer ?
#
loop_
_entity_poly.entity_id
_entity_poly.type
_entity_poly.pdbx_seq_one_letter_code
_entity_poly.pdbx_strand_id
1 'polypeptide(L)'
;MKHILPCLLALCVSTHVHAAPTISKRASEIDPRAKEHPEIDFVFTDKKGKPQDLQNASVDTSVKLQGKLVIWLMGHSAPLFERLNSYGLHAIQPHYANKWFGIIPAARRDDGKTLGDIRLEACTGEDVSDVVSIPQPDSMMERSFQFVKWLAKEHPEGKWEQFIAQDGKGLRWDKVIVSGASHGATTSARFAKHQKVDRVVCFCGPRDNYDSWQALPSATPGNRIFGFSHVLDGGWTADHYCRSWEMMGLNQYGPIVDVDISAPPFQNTRRLITNADVKGDDKRAHSSVTPGGAAVKDKDGKFIHEAVWHYLFNHPVDQTGSPTPADPDCVKDQQKKAR
;
A
#
# COMPACT_ATOMS: atom_id res chain seq x y z
N MET A 1 -6.12 27.97 -64.65
CA MET A 1 -5.47 27.24 -63.54
C MET A 1 -6.07 27.72 -62.24
N LYS A 2 -6.93 26.92 -61.60
CA LYS A 2 -7.42 27.15 -60.24
C LYS A 2 -6.97 25.94 -59.42
N HIS A 3 -6.06 26.16 -58.47
CA HIS A 3 -5.56 25.11 -57.59
C HIS A 3 -6.61 24.80 -56.53
N ILE A 4 -7.04 23.54 -56.48
CA ILE A 4 -7.84 22.97 -55.39
C ILE A 4 -6.84 22.35 -54.41
N LEU A 5 -6.79 22.87 -53.20
CA LEU A 5 -6.00 22.35 -52.09
C LEU A 5 -6.86 21.31 -51.34
N PRO A 6 -6.44 20.05 -51.18
CA PRO A 6 -7.19 19.10 -50.37
C PRO A 6 -6.85 19.30 -48.89
N CYS A 7 -7.84 19.70 -48.09
CA CYS A 7 -7.77 19.63 -46.63
C CYS A 7 -7.67 18.15 -46.21
N LEU A 8 -6.51 17.73 -45.70
CA LEU A 8 -6.42 16.52 -44.88
C LEU A 8 -7.06 16.83 -43.52
N LEU A 9 -8.22 16.22 -43.27
CA LEU A 9 -8.82 16.14 -41.95
C LEU A 9 -7.99 15.14 -41.12
N ALA A 10 -7.16 15.65 -40.20
CA ALA A 10 -6.53 14.80 -39.20
C ALA A 10 -7.61 14.37 -38.19
N LEU A 11 -8.00 13.09 -38.24
CA LEU A 11 -8.78 12.49 -37.15
C LEU A 11 -7.89 12.41 -35.90
N CYS A 12 -8.11 13.30 -34.95
CA CYS A 12 -7.68 13.07 -33.56
C CYS A 12 -8.45 11.87 -33.01
N VAL A 13 -7.81 10.71 -33.01
CA VAL A 13 -8.28 9.59 -32.19
C VAL A 13 -8.00 9.98 -30.74
N SER A 14 -9.03 10.45 -30.03
CA SER A 14 -9.00 10.48 -28.58
C SER A 14 -8.81 9.05 -28.09
N THR A 15 -7.59 8.70 -27.68
CA THR A 15 -7.32 7.50 -26.90
C THR A 15 -7.94 7.71 -25.52
N HIS A 16 -9.25 7.50 -25.40
CA HIS A 16 -9.84 7.21 -24.11
C HIS A 16 -9.26 5.87 -23.68
N VAL A 17 -8.24 5.94 -22.82
CA VAL A 17 -7.76 4.77 -22.06
C VAL A 17 -8.97 4.29 -21.27
N HIS A 18 -9.60 3.21 -21.73
CA HIS A 18 -10.66 2.58 -20.96
C HIS A 18 -10.00 1.97 -19.73
N ALA A 19 -10.34 2.50 -18.54
CA ALA A 19 -9.89 1.90 -17.28
C ALA A 19 -10.25 0.41 -17.27
N ALA A 20 -9.31 -0.43 -16.81
CA ALA A 20 -9.54 -1.86 -16.69
C ALA A 20 -10.78 -2.13 -15.81
N PRO A 21 -11.58 -3.16 -16.15
CA PRO A 21 -12.77 -3.50 -15.38
C PRO A 21 -12.37 -3.94 -13.96
N THR A 22 -13.10 -3.45 -12.96
CA THR A 22 -12.97 -3.95 -11.58
C THR A 22 -13.80 -5.22 -11.42
N ILE A 23 -13.16 -6.28 -10.95
CA ILE A 23 -13.78 -7.55 -10.58
C ILE A 23 -14.00 -7.54 -9.07
N SER A 24 -15.23 -7.74 -8.62
CA SER A 24 -15.56 -7.73 -7.20
C SER A 24 -16.23 -9.03 -6.77
N LYS A 25 -15.83 -9.57 -5.61
CA LYS A 25 -16.42 -10.78 -5.03
C LYS A 25 -16.31 -10.77 -3.52
N ARG A 26 -17.33 -11.29 -2.82
CA ARG A 26 -17.32 -11.41 -1.35
C ARG A 26 -16.35 -12.50 -0.89
N ALA A 27 -15.57 -12.21 0.15
CA ALA A 27 -14.66 -13.18 0.73
C ALA A 27 -15.41 -14.42 1.25
N SER A 28 -16.58 -14.22 1.88
CA SER A 28 -17.42 -15.32 2.39
C SER A 28 -18.02 -16.21 1.30
N GLU A 29 -18.09 -15.72 0.06
CA GLU A 29 -18.54 -16.51 -1.10
C GLU A 29 -17.39 -17.27 -1.76
N ILE A 30 -16.13 -16.83 -1.56
CA ILE A 30 -14.93 -17.48 -2.09
C ILE A 30 -14.45 -18.59 -1.15
N ASP A 31 -14.45 -18.33 0.16
CA ASP A 31 -13.98 -19.28 1.16
C ASP A 31 -15.05 -19.48 2.26
N PRO A 32 -15.72 -20.64 2.33
CA PRO A 32 -16.74 -20.92 3.33
C PRO A 32 -16.18 -21.01 4.77
N ARG A 33 -14.85 -21.03 4.94
CA ARG A 33 -14.20 -20.99 6.26
C ARG A 33 -14.13 -19.57 6.83
N ALA A 34 -14.33 -18.54 6.01
CA ALA A 34 -14.25 -17.15 6.42
C ALA A 34 -15.34 -16.82 7.46
N LYS A 35 -14.98 -16.08 8.51
CA LYS A 35 -15.90 -15.68 9.59
C LYS A 35 -15.82 -14.20 9.93
N GLU A 36 -16.86 -13.73 10.61
CA GLU A 36 -16.88 -12.41 11.24
C GLU A 36 -16.23 -12.46 12.62
N HIS A 37 -15.62 -11.35 13.01
CA HIS A 37 -15.02 -11.08 14.31
C HIS A 37 -15.52 -9.71 14.80
N PRO A 38 -16.80 -9.62 15.25
CA PRO A 38 -17.45 -8.34 15.57
C PRO A 38 -16.78 -7.56 16.71
N GLU A 39 -16.09 -8.25 17.61
CA GLU A 39 -15.32 -7.69 18.72
C GLU A 39 -14.17 -6.78 18.25
N ILE A 40 -13.75 -6.90 16.99
CA ILE A 40 -12.73 -6.04 16.35
C ILE A 40 -13.26 -5.30 15.11
N ASP A 41 -14.58 -5.18 14.98
CA ASP A 41 -15.29 -4.56 13.83
C ASP A 41 -14.89 -5.17 12.48
N PHE A 42 -14.56 -6.46 12.48
CA PHE A 42 -14.29 -7.22 11.26
C PHE A 42 -15.53 -8.04 10.90
N VAL A 43 -16.49 -7.35 10.29
CA VAL A 43 -17.83 -7.87 9.96
C VAL A 43 -18.00 -8.00 8.45
N PHE A 44 -18.95 -8.83 8.02
CA PHE A 44 -19.31 -9.06 6.62
C PHE A 44 -20.43 -8.16 6.16
N THR A 45 -21.20 -7.59 7.09
CA THR A 45 -22.30 -6.70 6.79
C THR A 45 -22.31 -5.55 7.79
N ASP A 46 -22.52 -4.33 7.32
CA ASP A 46 -22.69 -3.20 8.23
C ASP A 46 -24.10 -3.18 8.85
N LYS A 47 -24.31 -2.25 9.79
CA LYS A 47 -25.60 -2.06 10.47
C LYS A 47 -26.77 -1.74 9.52
N LYS A 48 -26.50 -1.38 8.26
CA LYS A 48 -27.49 -1.06 7.23
C LYS A 48 -27.70 -2.21 6.23
N GLY A 49 -27.09 -3.38 6.45
CA GLY A 49 -27.22 -4.52 5.55
C GLY A 49 -26.27 -4.48 4.36
N LYS A 50 -25.32 -3.54 4.29
CA LYS A 50 -24.39 -3.44 3.16
C LYS A 50 -23.21 -4.41 3.34
N PRO A 51 -22.88 -5.22 2.31
CA PRO A 51 -21.69 -6.06 2.33
C PRO A 51 -20.41 -5.26 2.63
N GLN A 52 -19.62 -5.77 3.57
CA GLN A 52 -18.33 -5.22 3.98
C GLN A 52 -17.15 -6.10 3.53
N ASP A 53 -17.40 -7.40 3.31
CA ASP A 53 -16.38 -8.37 2.92
C ASP A 53 -16.11 -8.46 1.42
N LEU A 54 -16.46 -7.39 0.69
CA LEU A 54 -16.14 -7.28 -0.73
C LEU A 54 -14.62 -7.15 -0.93
N GLN A 55 -14.11 -7.96 -1.84
CA GLN A 55 -12.75 -7.90 -2.35
C GLN A 55 -12.79 -7.37 -3.78
N ASN A 56 -11.75 -6.64 -4.19
CA ASN A 56 -11.69 -6.00 -5.50
C ASN A 56 -10.40 -6.37 -6.21
N ALA A 57 -10.47 -6.64 -7.50
CA ALA A 57 -9.32 -6.95 -8.35
C ALA A 57 -9.39 -6.18 -9.67
N SER A 58 -8.25 -5.89 -10.27
CA SER A 58 -8.18 -5.28 -11.59
C SER A 58 -6.85 -5.61 -12.27
N VAL A 59 -6.90 -5.80 -13.60
CA VAL A 59 -5.74 -5.96 -14.47
C VAL A 59 -6.08 -5.43 -15.86
N ASP A 60 -5.17 -4.64 -16.44
CA ASP A 60 -5.25 -4.24 -17.84
C ASP A 60 -4.39 -5.19 -18.69
N THR A 61 -5.04 -6.05 -19.47
CA THR A 61 -4.35 -7.02 -20.33
C THR A 61 -3.96 -6.44 -21.70
N SER A 62 -4.34 -5.19 -21.99
CA SER A 62 -3.95 -4.47 -23.21
C SER A 62 -2.54 -3.87 -23.11
N VAL A 63 -2.00 -3.72 -21.90
CA VAL A 63 -0.62 -3.29 -21.66
C VAL A 63 0.31 -4.49 -21.40
N LYS A 64 1.62 -4.26 -21.52
CA LYS A 64 2.63 -5.30 -21.22
C LYS A 64 2.63 -5.61 -19.72
N LEU A 65 2.14 -6.80 -19.35
CA LEU A 65 2.13 -7.29 -17.98
C LEU A 65 3.56 -7.47 -17.42
N GLN A 66 3.77 -7.05 -16.17
CA GLN A 66 5.04 -7.24 -15.45
C GLN A 66 5.14 -8.59 -14.71
N GLY A 67 4.00 -9.28 -14.55
CA GLY A 67 3.94 -10.50 -13.75
C GLY A 67 4.18 -10.25 -12.26
N LYS A 68 3.69 -9.11 -11.76
CA LYS A 68 3.73 -8.71 -10.34
C LYS A 68 2.32 -8.40 -9.85
N LEU A 69 2.04 -8.74 -8.60
CA LEU A 69 0.75 -8.56 -7.94
C LEU A 69 0.87 -7.53 -6.83
N VAL A 70 0.05 -6.49 -6.86
CA VAL A 70 -0.08 -5.52 -5.77
C VAL A 70 -1.25 -5.93 -4.88
N ILE A 71 -0.98 -6.09 -3.58
CA ILE A 71 -2.00 -6.25 -2.55
C ILE A 71 -2.14 -4.90 -1.83
N TRP A 72 -3.31 -4.27 -1.98
CA TRP A 72 -3.64 -2.98 -1.38
C TRP A 72 -4.37 -3.13 -0.04
N LEU A 73 -3.77 -2.63 1.04
CA LEU A 73 -4.23 -2.84 2.42
C LEU A 73 -5.07 -1.69 2.99
N MET A 74 -5.86 -1.04 2.15
CA MET A 74 -6.88 -0.06 2.54
C MET A 74 -8.16 -0.30 1.73
N GLY A 75 -9.18 0.54 1.90
CA GLY A 75 -10.36 0.51 1.03
C GLY A 75 -9.98 0.66 -0.45
N HIS A 76 -10.77 0.05 -1.33
CA HIS A 76 -10.55 0.10 -2.78
C HIS A 76 -10.36 1.53 -3.30
N SER A 77 -9.34 1.74 -4.12
CA SER A 77 -9.03 3.02 -4.77
C SER A 77 -8.94 2.81 -6.28
N ALA A 78 -10.00 3.18 -7.00
CA ALA A 78 -10.02 3.11 -8.46
C ALA A 78 -8.88 3.94 -9.10
N PRO A 79 -8.58 5.19 -8.66
CA PRO A 79 -7.46 5.95 -9.20
C PRO A 79 -6.09 5.27 -9.00
N LEU A 80 -5.89 4.57 -7.88
CA LEU A 80 -4.67 3.81 -7.68
C LEU A 80 -4.63 2.60 -8.63
N PHE A 81 -5.71 1.82 -8.70
CA PHE A 81 -5.75 0.61 -9.52
C PHE A 81 -5.56 0.91 -11.01
N GLU A 82 -6.14 2.00 -11.51
CA GLU A 82 -5.94 2.48 -12.88
C GLU A 82 -4.44 2.70 -13.19
N ARG A 83 -3.71 3.34 -12.27
CA ARG A 83 -2.25 3.57 -12.42
C ARG A 83 -1.45 2.29 -12.32
N LEU A 84 -1.77 1.43 -11.34
CA LEU A 84 -1.09 0.14 -11.20
C LEU A 84 -1.26 -0.70 -12.46
N ASN A 85 -2.47 -0.74 -13.02
CA ASN A 85 -2.77 -1.45 -14.24
C ASN A 85 -2.08 -0.83 -15.45
N SER A 86 -2.00 0.50 -15.58
CA SER A 86 -1.26 1.14 -16.67
C SER A 86 0.25 0.84 -16.62
N TYR A 87 0.79 0.51 -15.44
CA TYR A 87 2.15 0.00 -15.29
C TYR A 87 2.30 -1.48 -15.67
N GLY A 88 1.20 -2.19 -15.97
CA GLY A 88 1.20 -3.63 -16.21
C GLY A 88 1.20 -4.48 -14.93
N LEU A 89 0.80 -3.91 -13.79
CA LEU A 89 0.67 -4.62 -12.52
C LEU A 89 -0.76 -5.12 -12.33
N HIS A 90 -0.89 -6.31 -11.77
CA HIS A 90 -2.16 -6.81 -11.23
C HIS A 90 -2.41 -6.16 -9.87
N ALA A 91 -3.66 -5.85 -9.57
CA ALA A 91 -4.02 -5.25 -8.28
C ALA A 91 -5.17 -6.03 -7.63
N ILE A 92 -5.05 -6.30 -6.33
CA ILE A 92 -6.14 -6.78 -5.49
C ILE A 92 -6.24 -5.95 -4.21
N GLN A 93 -7.44 -5.87 -3.67
CA GLN A 93 -7.74 -5.37 -2.33
C GLN A 93 -8.52 -6.46 -1.60
N PRO A 94 -7.88 -7.22 -0.70
CA PRO A 94 -8.57 -8.20 0.13
C PRO A 94 -9.30 -7.52 1.28
N HIS A 95 -10.39 -8.12 1.74
CA HIS A 95 -11.05 -7.75 2.99
C HIS A 95 -10.29 -8.41 4.15
N TYR A 96 -9.60 -7.65 4.99
CA TYR A 96 -8.84 -8.17 6.13
C TYR A 96 -9.13 -7.34 7.40
N ALA A 97 -8.79 -7.88 8.57
CA ALA A 97 -9.03 -7.22 9.84
C ALA A 97 -8.18 -5.94 10.01
N ASN A 98 -8.79 -4.78 9.77
CA ASN A 98 -8.10 -3.48 9.76
C ASN A 98 -8.83 -2.34 10.50
N LYS A 99 -9.89 -2.66 11.26
CA LYS A 99 -10.68 -1.69 12.01
C LYS A 99 -10.47 -1.74 13.54
N TRP A 100 -9.67 -2.70 14.00
CA TRP A 100 -9.41 -2.97 15.42
C TRP A 100 -8.76 -1.81 16.19
N PHE A 101 -7.98 -0.94 15.53
CA PHE A 101 -7.15 0.07 16.21
C PHE A 101 -7.94 0.99 17.15
N GLY A 102 -9.14 1.43 16.73
CA GLY A 102 -10.00 2.29 17.54
C GLY A 102 -10.63 1.60 18.75
N ILE A 103 -10.64 0.27 18.76
CA ILE A 103 -11.33 -0.57 19.74
C ILE A 103 -10.38 -0.98 20.88
N ILE A 104 -9.10 -1.23 20.56
CA ILE A 104 -8.11 -1.68 21.54
C ILE A 104 -7.91 -0.62 22.65
N PRO A 105 -7.87 -1.00 23.94
CA PRO A 105 -7.63 -0.06 25.03
C PRO A 105 -6.32 0.71 24.89
N ALA A 106 -6.29 1.98 25.31
CA ALA A 106 -5.10 2.83 25.22
C ALA A 106 -3.86 2.19 25.87
N ALA A 107 -4.01 1.58 27.05
CA ALA A 107 -2.93 0.89 27.75
C ALA A 107 -2.28 -0.22 26.91
N ARG A 108 -3.05 -0.92 26.06
CA ARG A 108 -2.53 -1.93 25.14
C ARG A 108 -1.98 -1.32 23.86
N ARG A 109 -2.55 -0.21 23.37
CA ARG A 109 -1.96 0.52 22.22
C ARG A 109 -0.60 1.13 22.54
N ASP A 110 -0.36 1.45 23.82
CA ASP A 110 0.83 2.17 24.26
C ASP A 110 1.87 1.29 24.97
N ASP A 111 1.68 -0.03 25.02
CA ASP A 111 2.60 -0.97 25.70
C ASP A 111 3.88 -1.28 24.91
N GLY A 112 3.97 -0.84 23.66
CA GLY A 112 5.13 -1.00 22.80
C GLY A 112 5.33 -2.38 22.18
N LYS A 113 4.30 -3.24 22.20
CA LYS A 113 4.35 -4.58 21.59
C LYS A 113 3.05 -4.98 20.89
N THR A 114 1.90 -4.69 21.49
CA THR A 114 0.61 -5.27 21.08
C THR A 114 0.20 -4.90 19.66
N LEU A 115 0.47 -3.66 19.23
CA LEU A 115 0.06 -3.21 17.88
C LEU A 115 0.77 -4.02 16.80
N GLY A 116 2.08 -4.25 16.96
CA GLY A 116 2.88 -5.08 16.06
C GLY A 116 2.38 -6.52 15.97
N ASP A 117 1.93 -7.10 17.08
CA ASP A 117 1.44 -8.48 17.12
C ASP A 117 0.05 -8.61 16.50
N ILE A 118 -0.89 -7.72 16.82
CA ILE A 118 -2.22 -7.72 16.18
C ILE A 118 -2.09 -7.53 14.66
N ARG A 119 -1.18 -6.67 14.19
CA ARG A 119 -0.90 -6.50 12.75
C ARG A 119 -0.38 -7.77 12.11
N LEU A 120 0.50 -8.51 12.79
CA LEU A 120 1.04 -9.76 12.27
C LEU A 120 -0.05 -10.84 12.21
N GLU A 121 -0.85 -10.96 13.26
CA GLU A 121 -1.99 -11.88 13.33
C GLU A 121 -3.04 -11.56 12.26
N ALA A 122 -3.44 -10.29 12.10
CA ALA A 122 -4.33 -9.87 11.02
C ALA A 122 -3.78 -10.17 9.61
N CYS A 123 -2.46 -10.25 9.46
CA CYS A 123 -1.84 -10.59 8.19
C CYS A 123 -1.72 -12.08 7.91
N THR A 124 -1.44 -12.89 8.93
CA THR A 124 -1.00 -14.29 8.79
C THR A 124 -1.99 -15.28 9.37
N GLY A 125 -2.78 -14.85 10.35
CA GLY A 125 -3.63 -15.68 11.19
C GLY A 125 -2.86 -16.54 12.20
N GLU A 126 -1.59 -16.22 12.44
CA GLU A 126 -0.81 -16.78 13.54
C GLU A 126 -1.29 -16.18 14.86
N ASP A 127 -1.52 -17.04 15.86
CA ASP A 127 -1.90 -16.64 17.22
C ASP A 127 -0.67 -16.05 17.94
N VAL A 128 -0.48 -14.73 17.79
CA VAL A 128 0.69 -14.00 18.32
C VAL A 128 0.31 -12.83 19.22
N SER A 129 -0.98 -12.50 19.30
CA SER A 129 -1.51 -11.46 20.18
C SER A 129 -2.51 -12.05 21.17
N ASP A 130 -2.39 -11.70 22.45
CA ASP A 130 -3.34 -12.07 23.50
C ASP A 130 -4.63 -11.22 23.51
N VAL A 131 -4.79 -10.30 22.54
CA VAL A 131 -5.87 -9.30 22.51
C VAL A 131 -6.93 -9.59 21.45
N VAL A 132 -6.58 -10.33 20.39
CA VAL A 132 -7.46 -10.67 19.27
C VAL A 132 -7.31 -12.16 18.96
N SER A 133 -8.24 -12.73 18.18
CA SER A 133 -8.11 -14.10 17.68
C SER A 133 -8.56 -14.16 16.22
N ILE A 134 -7.62 -13.97 15.30
CA ILE A 134 -7.88 -13.94 13.86
C ILE A 134 -7.30 -15.23 13.26
N PRO A 135 -8.12 -16.24 12.91
CA PRO A 135 -7.61 -17.49 12.38
C PRO A 135 -7.14 -17.33 10.93
N GLN A 136 -6.32 -18.28 10.46
CA GLN A 136 -5.76 -18.28 9.10
C GLN A 136 -6.77 -17.92 7.99
N PRO A 137 -7.98 -18.50 7.88
CA PRO A 137 -8.96 -18.14 6.83
C PRO A 137 -9.36 -16.67 6.77
N ASP A 138 -9.19 -15.96 7.89
CA ASP A 138 -9.57 -14.56 8.05
C ASP A 138 -8.40 -13.59 7.92
N SER A 139 -7.19 -14.12 7.78
CA SER A 139 -5.98 -13.34 7.56
C SER A 139 -5.90 -12.73 6.16
N MET A 140 -5.17 -11.61 6.03
CA MET A 140 -4.86 -11.00 4.74
C MET A 140 -4.19 -11.99 3.76
N MET A 141 -3.23 -12.79 4.25
CA MET A 141 -2.46 -13.75 3.46
C MET A 141 -3.37 -14.81 2.81
N GLU A 142 -4.20 -15.48 3.61
CA GLU A 142 -5.07 -16.55 3.12
C GLU A 142 -6.18 -15.99 2.22
N ARG A 143 -6.79 -14.86 2.59
CA ARG A 143 -7.84 -14.23 1.77
C ARG A 143 -7.33 -13.79 0.42
N SER A 144 -6.13 -13.22 0.37
CA SER A 144 -5.46 -12.87 -0.90
C SER A 144 -5.20 -14.11 -1.75
N PHE A 145 -4.74 -15.20 -1.14
CA PHE A 145 -4.50 -16.46 -1.84
C PHE A 145 -5.78 -17.06 -2.42
N GLN A 146 -6.84 -17.19 -1.63
CA GLN A 146 -8.12 -17.73 -2.11
C GLN A 146 -8.73 -16.83 -3.19
N PHE A 147 -8.59 -15.51 -3.06
CA PHE A 147 -9.08 -14.58 -4.07
C PHE A 147 -8.32 -14.73 -5.40
N VAL A 148 -6.99 -14.83 -5.37
CA VAL A 148 -6.19 -15.09 -6.58
C VAL A 148 -6.54 -16.44 -7.22
N LYS A 149 -6.76 -17.49 -6.43
CA LYS A 149 -7.24 -18.79 -6.94
C LYS A 149 -8.60 -18.68 -7.64
N TRP A 150 -9.52 -17.95 -7.04
CA TRP A 150 -10.84 -17.70 -7.62
C TRP A 150 -10.72 -16.90 -8.92
N LEU A 151 -9.90 -15.84 -8.95
CA LEU A 151 -9.64 -15.03 -10.15
C LEU A 151 -9.00 -15.84 -11.28
N ALA A 152 -8.08 -16.76 -10.96
CA ALA A 152 -7.46 -17.65 -11.95
C ALA A 152 -8.50 -18.56 -12.65
N LYS A 153 -9.58 -18.90 -11.96
CA LYS A 153 -10.66 -19.72 -12.50
C LYS A 153 -11.72 -18.89 -13.24
N GLU A 154 -12.16 -17.78 -12.65
CA GLU A 154 -13.32 -17.02 -13.12
C GLU A 154 -12.93 -15.86 -14.07
N HIS A 155 -11.65 -15.50 -14.16
CA HIS A 155 -11.11 -14.49 -15.06
C HIS A 155 -9.72 -14.91 -15.61
N PRO A 156 -9.64 -16.06 -16.33
CA PRO A 156 -8.37 -16.63 -16.79
C PRO A 156 -7.59 -15.74 -17.76
N GLU A 157 -8.25 -14.84 -18.49
CA GLU A 157 -7.63 -13.83 -19.36
C GLU A 157 -6.67 -12.90 -18.60
N GLY A 158 -6.87 -12.76 -17.28
CA GLY A 158 -5.99 -12.02 -16.39
C GLY A 158 -4.70 -12.76 -16.04
N LYS A 159 -4.54 -14.05 -16.38
CA LYS A 159 -3.36 -14.87 -16.09
C LYS A 159 -2.96 -14.89 -14.61
N TRP A 160 -3.95 -14.97 -13.71
CA TRP A 160 -3.74 -14.87 -12.26
C TRP A 160 -3.01 -16.08 -11.66
N GLU A 161 -3.05 -17.24 -12.32
CA GLU A 161 -2.41 -18.47 -11.90
C GLU A 161 -0.89 -18.33 -11.71
N GLN A 162 -0.27 -17.37 -12.39
CA GLN A 162 1.16 -17.08 -12.27
C GLN A 162 1.63 -16.61 -10.88
N PHE A 163 0.67 -16.22 -10.03
CA PHE A 163 0.91 -15.77 -8.66
C PHE A 163 0.71 -16.86 -7.61
N ILE A 164 0.25 -18.05 -8.01
CA ILE A 164 0.09 -19.18 -7.11
C ILE A 164 1.44 -19.91 -6.99
N ALA A 165 1.82 -20.27 -5.77
CA ALA A 165 3.03 -21.04 -5.50
C ALA A 165 3.00 -22.38 -6.24
N GLN A 166 4.17 -22.91 -6.59
CA GLN A 166 4.27 -24.15 -7.38
C GLN A 166 3.66 -25.36 -6.67
N ASP A 167 3.69 -25.38 -5.34
CA ASP A 167 3.06 -26.40 -4.51
C ASP A 167 1.54 -26.21 -4.33
N GLY A 168 1.00 -25.11 -4.85
CA GLY A 168 -0.41 -24.75 -4.74
C GLY A 168 -0.87 -24.40 -3.33
N LYS A 169 0.04 -24.04 -2.40
CA LYS A 169 -0.28 -23.80 -0.98
C LYS A 169 -0.23 -22.33 -0.56
N GLY A 170 -0.04 -21.40 -1.48
CA GLY A 170 -0.02 -19.98 -1.17
C GLY A 170 0.30 -19.12 -2.38
N LEU A 171 0.67 -17.86 -2.12
CA LEU A 171 1.13 -16.92 -3.14
C LEU A 171 2.64 -17.01 -3.37
N ARG A 172 3.06 -16.69 -4.58
CA ARG A 172 4.44 -16.40 -4.96
C ARG A 172 4.86 -15.03 -4.41
N TRP A 173 5.19 -14.96 -3.12
CA TRP A 173 5.54 -13.69 -2.46
C TRP A 173 6.73 -12.96 -3.11
N ASP A 174 7.60 -13.67 -3.82
CA ASP A 174 8.66 -13.11 -4.68
C ASP A 174 8.15 -12.28 -5.89
N LYS A 175 6.84 -12.35 -6.16
CA LYS A 175 6.14 -11.55 -7.16
C LYS A 175 5.14 -10.54 -6.56
N VAL A 176 5.02 -10.51 -5.23
CA VAL A 176 3.99 -9.70 -4.56
C VAL A 176 4.58 -8.40 -4.05
N ILE A 177 3.91 -7.31 -4.38
CA ILE A 177 4.09 -5.98 -3.80
C ILE A 177 3.00 -5.79 -2.75
N VAL A 178 3.37 -5.53 -1.50
CA VAL A 178 2.39 -5.21 -0.45
C VAL A 178 2.38 -3.71 -0.24
N SER A 179 1.21 -3.08 -0.37
CA SER A 179 1.09 -1.62 -0.29
C SER A 179 -0.10 -1.20 0.55
N GLY A 180 0.03 -0.06 1.22
CA GLY A 180 -1.05 0.52 2.00
C GLY A 180 -0.79 1.98 2.31
N ALA A 181 -1.83 2.66 2.80
CA ALA A 181 -1.76 3.98 3.40
C ALA A 181 -2.11 3.92 4.88
N SER A 182 -1.54 4.79 5.72
CA SER A 182 -1.94 4.90 7.13
C SER A 182 -1.88 3.55 7.86
N HIS A 183 -3.01 3.02 8.36
CA HIS A 183 -3.11 1.67 8.91
C HIS A 183 -2.52 0.59 7.98
N GLY A 184 -2.88 0.62 6.70
CA GLY A 184 -2.38 -0.32 5.71
C GLY A 184 -0.88 -0.21 5.46
N ALA A 185 -0.30 1.00 5.56
CA ALA A 185 1.14 1.19 5.41
C ALA A 185 1.90 0.54 6.57
N THR A 186 1.41 0.73 7.80
CA THR A 186 1.97 0.07 9.00
C THR A 186 1.87 -1.44 8.91
N THR A 187 0.70 -1.95 8.55
CA THR A 187 0.48 -3.39 8.41
C THR A 187 1.35 -4.00 7.30
N SER A 188 1.51 -3.31 6.16
CA SER A 188 2.40 -3.75 5.07
C SER A 188 3.85 -3.88 5.54
N ALA A 189 4.36 -2.88 6.26
CA ALA A 189 5.72 -2.89 6.80
C ALA A 189 5.91 -3.97 7.88
N ARG A 190 4.93 -4.15 8.78
CA ARG A 190 4.97 -5.19 9.81
C ARG A 190 4.97 -6.59 9.21
N PHE A 191 4.16 -6.81 8.19
CA PHE A 191 4.12 -8.07 7.44
C PHE A 191 5.46 -8.34 6.76
N ALA A 192 6.09 -7.34 6.16
CA ALA A 192 7.37 -7.47 5.46
C ALA A 192 8.55 -7.84 6.39
N LYS A 193 8.43 -7.56 7.70
CA LYS A 193 9.37 -8.07 8.70
C LYS A 193 9.31 -9.60 8.80
N HIS A 194 8.11 -10.18 8.68
CA HIS A 194 7.86 -11.62 8.82
C HIS A 194 7.97 -12.37 7.47
N GLN A 195 7.30 -11.88 6.42
CA GLN A 195 7.29 -12.49 5.09
C GLN A 195 8.17 -11.70 4.13
N LYS A 196 9.10 -12.39 3.46
CA LYS A 196 9.85 -11.79 2.34
C LYS A 196 8.90 -11.56 1.17
N VAL A 197 8.80 -10.32 0.70
CA VAL A 197 8.02 -9.93 -0.48
C VAL A 197 8.90 -9.27 -1.54
N ASP A 198 8.36 -9.06 -2.73
CA ASP A 198 9.11 -8.41 -3.81
C ASP A 198 9.40 -6.94 -3.49
N ARG A 199 8.38 -6.22 -2.99
CA ARG A 199 8.42 -4.79 -2.69
C ARG A 199 7.37 -4.42 -1.64
N VAL A 200 7.64 -3.37 -0.88
CA VAL A 200 6.66 -2.72 -0.01
C VAL A 200 6.55 -1.24 -0.38
N VAL A 201 5.33 -0.73 -0.49
CA VAL A 201 5.07 0.70 -0.73
C VAL A 201 4.15 1.24 0.37
N CYS A 202 4.71 2.10 1.23
CA CYS A 202 4.06 2.71 2.37
C CYS A 202 3.72 4.17 2.07
N PHE A 203 2.43 4.50 2.02
CA PHE A 203 1.94 5.88 1.99
C PHE A 203 1.60 6.35 3.41
N CYS A 204 1.97 7.57 3.78
CA CYS A 204 1.64 8.19 5.09
C CYS A 204 1.82 7.23 6.28
N GLY A 205 2.97 6.56 6.34
CA GLY A 205 3.30 5.49 7.28
C GLY A 205 4.70 4.91 7.03
N PRO A 206 5.09 3.85 7.75
CA PRO A 206 4.34 3.18 8.83
C PRO A 206 4.38 3.94 10.16
N ARG A 207 3.44 3.63 11.06
CA ARG A 207 3.29 4.22 12.40
C ARG A 207 2.80 3.18 13.41
N ASP A 208 3.57 2.97 14.48
CA ASP A 208 3.16 2.45 15.79
C ASP A 208 4.18 3.05 16.78
N ASN A 209 3.80 4.12 17.47
CA ASN A 209 4.74 5.11 18.01
C ASN A 209 5.65 4.55 19.10
N TYR A 210 5.09 3.66 19.94
CA TYR A 210 5.77 3.10 21.09
C TYR A 210 6.32 1.71 20.82
N ASP A 211 5.84 1.06 19.75
CA ASP A 211 6.32 -0.25 19.36
C ASP A 211 7.77 -0.21 18.89
N SER A 212 8.43 -1.35 19.09
CA SER A 212 9.81 -1.60 18.67
C SER A 212 9.91 -2.55 17.47
N TRP A 213 8.78 -3.08 16.98
CA TRP A 213 8.79 -4.08 15.90
C TRP A 213 9.48 -3.58 14.62
N GLN A 214 9.50 -2.27 14.38
CA GLN A 214 10.15 -1.65 13.22
C GLN A 214 11.65 -1.94 13.19
N ALA A 215 12.28 -2.18 14.34
CA ALA A 215 13.69 -2.51 14.47
C ALA A 215 13.98 -4.03 14.43
N LEU A 216 12.95 -4.88 14.36
CA LEU A 216 13.15 -6.33 14.22
C LEU A 216 13.88 -6.67 12.92
N PRO A 217 14.61 -7.81 12.89
CA PRO A 217 15.11 -8.39 11.65
C PRO A 217 14.00 -8.47 10.60
N SER A 218 14.35 -8.18 9.34
CA SER A 218 13.38 -8.10 8.25
C SER A 218 13.60 -9.23 7.25
N ALA A 219 12.57 -10.05 7.03
CA ALA A 219 12.56 -11.03 5.94
C ALA A 219 12.64 -10.34 4.56
N THR A 220 12.00 -9.18 4.41
CA THR A 220 12.14 -8.32 3.23
C THR A 220 13.33 -7.36 3.38
N PRO A 221 14.33 -7.41 2.48
CA PRO A 221 15.44 -6.45 2.48
C PRO A 221 14.98 -4.99 2.46
N GLY A 222 15.62 -4.12 3.25
CA GLY A 222 15.21 -2.72 3.39
C GLY A 222 15.24 -1.92 2.09
N ASN A 223 16.09 -2.29 1.12
CA ASN A 223 16.12 -1.67 -0.22
C ASN A 223 14.84 -1.90 -1.04
N ARG A 224 13.94 -2.78 -0.59
CA ARG A 224 12.65 -3.09 -1.23
C ARG A 224 11.47 -2.38 -0.58
N ILE A 225 11.70 -1.59 0.48
CA ILE A 225 10.66 -0.87 1.22
C ILE A 225 10.75 0.61 0.85
N PHE A 226 9.65 1.19 0.37
CA PHE A 226 9.58 2.59 -0.05
C PHE A 226 8.54 3.34 0.78
N GLY A 227 8.90 4.53 1.27
CA GLY A 227 8.01 5.44 1.98
C GLY A 227 7.72 6.71 1.17
N PHE A 228 6.47 7.17 1.21
CA PHE A 228 6.06 8.49 0.73
C PHE A 228 5.07 9.14 1.69
N SER A 229 5.39 10.36 2.16
CA SER A 229 4.52 11.10 3.07
C SER A 229 4.51 12.60 2.79
N HIS A 230 3.57 13.32 3.39
CA HIS A 230 3.49 14.77 3.32
C HIS A 230 4.09 15.38 4.59
N VAL A 231 4.83 16.49 4.50
CA VAL A 231 5.51 17.09 5.66
C VAL A 231 4.55 17.66 6.72
N LEU A 232 3.36 18.09 6.30
CA LEU A 232 2.25 18.49 7.20
C LEU A 232 1.40 17.33 7.73
N ASP A 233 1.68 16.08 7.35
CA ASP A 233 0.98 14.94 7.95
C ASP A 233 1.30 14.88 9.46
N GLY A 234 0.28 14.72 10.30
CA GLY A 234 0.44 14.59 11.75
C GLY A 234 1.39 13.45 12.18
N GLY A 235 1.55 12.40 11.38
CA GLY A 235 2.56 11.37 11.63
C GLY A 235 3.99 11.81 11.28
N TRP A 236 4.16 12.75 10.36
CA TRP A 236 5.45 13.34 10.02
C TRP A 236 5.86 14.38 11.07
N THR A 237 4.98 15.33 11.38
CA THR A 237 5.25 16.42 12.32
C THR A 237 5.47 15.95 13.77
N ALA A 238 4.99 14.75 14.10
CA ALA A 238 5.23 14.10 15.38
C ALA A 238 6.44 13.15 15.39
N ASP A 239 7.22 13.10 14.30
CA ASP A 239 8.42 12.26 14.09
C ASP A 239 8.15 10.74 13.99
N HIS A 240 6.90 10.31 13.84
CA HIS A 240 6.58 8.88 13.79
C HIS A 240 7.13 8.21 12.51
N TYR A 241 7.06 8.91 11.38
CA TYR A 241 7.46 8.35 10.08
C TYR A 241 8.97 8.34 9.89
N CYS A 242 9.67 9.46 10.15
CA CYS A 242 11.13 9.48 10.08
C CYS A 242 11.72 8.43 11.03
N ARG A 243 11.19 8.31 12.26
CA ARG A 243 11.61 7.29 13.24
C ARG A 243 11.45 5.90 12.68
N SER A 244 10.24 5.59 12.17
CA SER A 244 9.95 4.25 11.67
C SER A 244 10.81 3.90 10.45
N TRP A 245 11.05 4.87 9.56
CA TRP A 245 11.93 4.70 8.39
C TRP A 245 13.37 4.40 8.81
N GLU A 246 13.90 5.09 9.82
CA GLU A 246 15.24 4.80 10.36
C GLU A 246 15.33 3.47 11.08
N MET A 247 14.33 3.11 11.90
CA MET A 247 14.31 1.83 12.59
C MET A 247 14.26 0.65 11.61
N MET A 248 13.63 0.86 10.44
CA MET A 248 13.66 -0.10 9.33
C MET A 248 14.95 -0.03 8.50
N GLY A 249 15.86 0.90 8.79
CA GLY A 249 17.14 1.07 8.10
C GLY A 249 17.05 1.74 6.73
N LEU A 250 15.97 2.47 6.42
CA LEU A 250 15.76 3.05 5.09
C LEU A 250 16.80 4.13 4.74
N ASN A 251 17.42 4.74 5.74
CA ASN A 251 18.53 5.69 5.56
C ASN A 251 19.79 5.07 4.96
N GLN A 252 19.92 3.74 4.97
CA GLN A 252 21.00 3.04 4.27
C GLN A 252 20.82 3.03 2.74
N TYR A 253 19.67 3.50 2.22
CA TYR A 253 19.32 3.42 0.81
C TYR A 253 18.96 4.79 0.20
N GLY A 254 19.50 5.88 0.75
CA GLY A 254 19.32 7.24 0.24
C GLY A 254 18.75 8.23 1.27
N PRO A 255 18.95 9.55 1.08
CA PRO A 255 18.43 10.62 1.95
C PRO A 255 16.90 10.71 1.93
N ILE A 256 16.30 11.47 2.85
CA ILE A 256 14.94 11.99 2.61
C ILE A 256 15.00 12.95 1.41
N VAL A 257 14.11 12.77 0.43
CA VAL A 257 14.05 13.61 -0.78
C VAL A 257 12.67 14.25 -0.90
N ASP A 258 12.66 15.58 -1.02
CA ASP A 258 11.48 16.34 -1.40
C ASP A 258 11.24 16.24 -2.91
N VAL A 259 10.11 15.63 -3.27
CA VAL A 259 9.70 15.38 -4.65
C VAL A 259 9.21 16.62 -5.37
N ASP A 260 8.91 17.71 -4.66
CA ASP A 260 8.39 18.93 -5.29
C ASP A 260 9.51 19.81 -5.87
N ILE A 261 10.75 19.55 -5.44
CA ILE A 261 11.97 20.21 -5.94
C ILE A 261 12.99 19.24 -6.56
N SER A 262 12.66 17.94 -6.62
CA SER A 262 13.52 16.89 -7.16
C SER A 262 12.80 16.12 -8.27
N ALA A 263 13.52 15.75 -9.33
CA ALA A 263 12.99 14.89 -10.38
C ALA A 263 13.37 13.41 -10.17
N PRO A 264 12.65 12.45 -10.77
CA PRO A 264 13.10 11.05 -10.86
C PRO A 264 14.54 10.96 -11.41
N PRO A 265 15.37 10.02 -10.92
CA PRO A 265 15.01 8.91 -10.03
C PRO A 265 15.07 9.27 -8.53
N PHE A 266 14.90 10.54 -8.14
CA PHE A 266 14.83 10.97 -6.74
C PHE A 266 16.02 10.49 -5.91
N GLN A 267 17.23 10.62 -6.47
CA GLN A 267 18.47 10.14 -5.85
C GLN A 267 18.43 8.64 -5.48
N ASN A 268 17.60 7.84 -6.16
CA ASN A 268 17.37 6.43 -5.90
C ASN A 268 16.92 6.13 -4.45
N THR A 269 16.31 7.08 -3.75
CA THR A 269 15.97 6.93 -2.34
C THR A 269 14.79 6.00 -2.06
N ARG A 270 14.66 5.56 -0.81
CA ARG A 270 13.50 4.88 -0.25
C ARG A 270 12.63 5.78 0.64
N ARG A 271 13.00 7.06 0.80
CA ARG A 271 12.39 8.02 1.72
C ARG A 271 11.95 9.27 0.96
N LEU A 272 10.72 9.31 0.46
CA LEU A 272 10.18 10.45 -0.28
C LEU A 272 9.24 11.27 0.60
N ILE A 273 9.33 12.59 0.47
CA ILE A 273 8.36 13.52 1.05
C ILE A 273 7.86 14.50 0.01
N THR A 274 6.72 15.12 0.30
CA THR A 274 6.20 16.28 -0.42
C THR A 274 5.81 17.38 0.56
N ASN A 275 6.01 18.62 0.12
CA ASN A 275 5.54 19.85 0.73
C ASN A 275 4.51 20.58 -0.17
N ALA A 276 3.79 19.83 -1.02
CA ALA A 276 2.81 20.37 -1.93
C ALA A 276 1.68 21.12 -1.19
N ASP A 277 1.11 22.14 -1.82
CA ASP A 277 0.11 22.97 -1.15
C ASP A 277 -1.21 22.21 -0.88
N VAL A 278 -1.35 21.80 0.38
CA VAL A 278 -2.58 21.22 0.94
C VAL A 278 -3.44 22.24 1.68
N LYS A 279 -3.12 23.54 1.58
CA LYS A 279 -3.80 24.67 2.24
C LYS A 279 -3.75 24.62 3.76
N GLY A 280 -2.64 24.11 4.30
CA GLY A 280 -2.45 23.95 5.74
C GLY A 280 -3.33 22.88 6.40
N ASP A 281 -4.00 22.04 5.62
CA ASP A 281 -4.87 20.96 6.12
C ASP A 281 -4.06 19.67 6.32
N ASP A 282 -3.84 19.29 7.57
CA ASP A 282 -3.11 18.08 8.00
C ASP A 282 -3.84 16.79 7.61
N LYS A 283 -5.18 16.79 7.59
CA LYS A 283 -5.98 15.63 7.15
C LYS A 283 -5.89 15.44 5.65
N ARG A 284 -5.88 16.54 4.89
CA ARG A 284 -5.59 16.49 3.45
C ARG A 284 -4.15 16.04 3.22
N ALA A 285 -3.18 16.58 3.96
CA ALA A 285 -1.78 16.14 3.92
C ALA A 285 -1.67 14.60 4.03
N HIS A 286 -2.31 14.03 5.04
CA HIS A 286 -2.32 12.59 5.29
C HIS A 286 -2.84 11.75 4.11
N SER A 287 -3.81 12.27 3.36
CA SER A 287 -4.43 11.55 2.24
C SER A 287 -3.84 11.91 0.87
N SER A 288 -3.11 13.03 0.78
CA SER A 288 -2.67 13.65 -0.48
C SER A 288 -1.63 12.83 -1.25
N VAL A 289 -0.91 11.94 -0.57
CA VAL A 289 0.16 11.12 -1.14
C VAL A 289 -0.34 9.89 -1.91
N THR A 290 -1.64 9.62 -1.87
CA THR A 290 -2.30 8.55 -2.65
C THR A 290 -3.13 9.14 -3.79
N PRO A 291 -3.23 8.47 -4.97
CA PRO A 291 -4.14 8.91 -6.02
C PRO A 291 -5.59 8.99 -5.53
N GLY A 292 -6.23 10.15 -5.66
CA GLY A 292 -7.60 10.34 -5.18
C GLY A 292 -8.01 11.80 -5.03
N GLY A 293 -9.12 12.03 -4.32
CA GLY A 293 -9.71 13.37 -4.16
C GLY A 293 -8.85 14.35 -3.36
N ALA A 294 -8.00 13.86 -2.45
CA ALA A 294 -7.11 14.68 -1.64
C ALA A 294 -5.79 15.03 -2.34
N ALA A 295 -5.40 14.26 -3.35
CA ALA A 295 -4.13 14.43 -4.05
C ALA A 295 -4.04 15.80 -4.71
N VAL A 296 -2.84 16.36 -4.70
CA VAL A 296 -2.60 17.69 -5.26
C VAL A 296 -2.59 17.61 -6.78
N LYS A 297 -3.25 18.60 -7.39
CA LYS A 297 -3.35 18.75 -8.83
C LYS A 297 -2.81 20.11 -9.25
N ASP A 298 -2.24 20.16 -10.44
CA ASP A 298 -1.86 21.42 -11.07
C ASP A 298 -3.09 22.20 -11.56
N LYS A 299 -2.84 23.38 -12.13
CA LYS A 299 -3.87 24.26 -12.71
C LYS A 299 -4.68 23.62 -13.84
N ASP A 300 -4.14 22.59 -14.50
CA ASP A 300 -4.77 21.88 -15.60
C ASP A 300 -5.52 20.62 -15.08
N GLY A 301 -5.56 20.42 -13.76
CA GLY A 301 -6.24 19.32 -13.10
C GLY A 301 -5.46 17.99 -13.10
N LYS A 302 -4.18 17.99 -13.53
CA LYS A 302 -3.34 16.79 -13.55
C LYS A 302 -2.71 16.58 -12.18
N PHE A 303 -2.58 15.32 -11.76
CA PHE A 303 -1.89 15.02 -10.50
C PHE A 303 -0.40 15.33 -10.62
N ILE A 304 0.15 16.01 -9.60
CA ILE A 304 1.56 16.43 -9.62
C ILE A 304 2.52 15.29 -9.23
N HIS A 305 2.01 14.23 -8.59
CA HIS A 305 2.80 13.11 -8.06
C HIS A 305 2.79 11.85 -8.93
N GLU A 306 2.39 11.93 -10.21
CA GLU A 306 2.39 10.77 -11.13
C GLU A 306 3.77 10.08 -11.22
N ALA A 307 4.83 10.89 -11.33
CA ALA A 307 6.19 10.38 -11.39
C ALA A 307 6.63 9.69 -10.09
N VAL A 308 6.11 10.15 -8.95
CA VAL A 308 6.37 9.56 -7.62
C VAL A 308 5.70 8.19 -7.53
N TRP A 309 4.42 8.09 -7.89
CA TRP A 309 3.71 6.81 -7.87
C TRP A 309 4.36 5.81 -8.83
N HIS A 310 4.73 6.23 -10.04
CA HIS A 310 5.45 5.36 -10.97
C HIS A 310 6.79 4.89 -10.37
N TYR A 311 7.56 5.78 -9.75
CA TYR A 311 8.82 5.43 -9.08
C TYR A 311 8.63 4.40 -7.97
N LEU A 312 7.67 4.64 -7.07
CA LEU A 312 7.40 3.78 -5.92
C LEU A 312 7.10 2.33 -6.33
N PHE A 313 6.41 2.12 -7.45
CA PHE A 313 6.03 0.77 -7.91
C PHE A 313 7.00 0.14 -8.94
N ASN A 314 7.79 0.93 -9.67
CA ASN A 314 8.60 0.42 -10.79
C ASN A 314 10.11 0.61 -10.65
N HIS A 315 10.59 1.52 -9.80
CA HIS A 315 12.03 1.79 -9.70
C HIS A 315 12.81 0.52 -9.31
N PRO A 316 13.94 0.18 -9.97
CA PRO A 316 14.72 -1.01 -9.64
C PRO A 316 15.17 -1.02 -8.17
N VAL A 317 14.87 -2.11 -7.46
CA VAL A 317 15.12 -2.19 -6.00
C VAL A 317 16.61 -2.23 -5.64
N ASP A 318 17.46 -2.67 -6.57
CA ASP A 318 18.91 -2.74 -6.38
C ASP A 318 19.63 -1.42 -6.78
N GLN A 319 18.90 -0.46 -7.36
CA GLN A 319 19.40 0.90 -7.56
C GLN A 319 19.00 1.75 -6.36
N THR A 320 19.96 1.99 -5.47
CA THR A 320 19.75 2.69 -4.18
C THR A 320 20.54 3.99 -4.11
N GLY A 321 20.05 4.95 -3.33
CA GLY A 321 20.80 6.15 -2.99
C GLY A 321 21.93 5.86 -2.01
N SER A 322 22.85 6.79 -1.86
CA SER A 322 23.95 6.69 -0.89
C SER A 322 23.41 6.64 0.54
N PRO A 323 23.95 5.78 1.42
CA PRO A 323 23.61 5.78 2.83
C PRO A 323 23.81 7.16 3.46
N THR A 324 22.92 7.56 4.36
CA THR A 324 23.06 8.78 5.16
C THR A 324 23.12 8.46 6.65
N PRO A 325 23.70 9.36 7.46
CA PRO A 325 23.48 9.36 8.90
C PRO A 325 22.00 9.42 9.22
N ALA A 326 21.69 9.16 10.47
CA ALA A 326 20.35 9.38 10.98
C ALA A 326 20.02 10.89 11.01
N ASP A 327 18.76 11.19 10.75
CA ASP A 327 18.12 12.49 10.71
C ASP A 327 18.17 13.10 12.13
N PRO A 328 18.93 14.19 12.35
CA PRO A 328 19.19 14.74 13.69
C PRO A 328 17.93 15.31 14.35
N ASP A 329 16.99 15.80 13.54
CA ASP A 329 15.74 16.43 14.00
C ASP A 329 14.62 15.41 14.27
N CYS A 330 14.87 14.12 14.03
CA CYS A 330 13.88 13.07 14.23
C CYS A 330 13.94 12.50 15.65
N VAL A 331 12.89 12.70 16.45
CA VAL A 331 12.79 12.13 17.80
C VAL A 331 12.53 10.62 17.73
N LYS A 332 13.51 9.81 18.15
CA LYS A 332 13.42 8.34 18.08
C LYS A 332 12.78 7.70 19.30
N ASP A 333 12.99 8.29 20.47
CA ASP A 333 12.40 7.80 21.73
C ASP A 333 11.10 8.57 22.00
N GLN A 334 10.01 8.02 21.46
CA GLN A 334 8.68 8.63 21.57
C GLN A 334 8.08 8.46 22.97
N GLN A 335 8.56 7.50 23.78
CA GLN A 335 8.07 7.30 25.15
C GLN A 335 8.50 8.44 26.08
N LYS A 336 9.67 9.05 25.82
CA LYS A 336 10.14 10.22 26.57
C LYS A 336 9.41 11.52 26.22
N LYS A 337 8.82 11.62 25.02
CA LYS A 337 8.06 12.79 24.57
C LYS A 337 6.68 12.90 25.24
N ALA A 338 6.17 11.80 25.80
CA ALA A 338 4.85 11.72 26.46
C ALA A 338 4.88 11.93 27.98
N ARG A 339 6.07 12.13 28.57
CA ARG A 339 6.27 12.42 30.01
C ARG A 339 6.64 13.88 30.21
#